data_AF-A0A518H5W8-F1
#
_entry.id   AF-A0A518H5W8-F1
#
_cell.length_a   1.000
_cell.length_b   1.000
_cell.length_c   1.000
_cell.angle_alpha   90.00
_cell.angle_beta   90.00
_cell.angle_gamma   90.00
#
_symmetry.space_group_name_H-M   'P 1'
#
loop_
_entity.id
_entity.type
_entity.pdbx_description
1 polymer ?
#
loop_
_entity_poly.entity_id
_entity_poly.type
_entity_poly.pdbx_seq_one_letter_code
_entity_poly.pdbx_strand_id
1 'polypeptide(L)'
;MRRRSGRIPVIDWLLSGLAALSCASCGSDHRAERGRELPEPEAALRAVESALRSWQDDPQVERTTTTTRPVMFVEQQQPPGQRLLRFDILGETPGYEGEGYRRFLARLSLAEPDDSVVATYYVFGRDPVWVYRTEDFEMIMHMDASMMPAPPPVPEASPPEPNDNKEAESASRDLPPTPEGAPGTIGQEGSP
;
A
#
# COMPACT_ATOMS: atom_id res chain seq x y z
N MET A 1 25.42 58.36 -18.62
CA MET A 1 26.19 57.11 -18.82
C MET A 1 25.24 56.03 -19.31
N ARG A 2 25.35 55.61 -20.58
CA ARG A 2 24.46 54.61 -21.22
C ARG A 2 25.18 53.26 -21.25
N ARG A 3 24.66 52.22 -20.58
CA ARG A 3 25.16 50.85 -20.72
C ARG A 3 24.40 50.14 -21.85
N ARG A 4 25.17 49.59 -22.79
CA ARG A 4 24.75 48.96 -24.04
C ARG A 4 24.26 47.53 -23.79
N SER A 5 23.11 47.19 -24.38
CA SER A 5 22.60 45.83 -24.52
C SER A 5 23.48 45.02 -25.48
N GLY A 6 23.94 43.86 -25.04
CA GLY A 6 24.60 42.86 -25.88
C GLY A 6 23.58 41.94 -26.52
N ARG A 7 23.56 41.90 -27.87
CA ARG A 7 22.84 40.93 -28.69
C ARG A 7 23.72 39.67 -28.81
N ILE A 8 23.18 38.49 -28.53
CA ILE A 8 23.84 37.21 -28.79
C ILE A 8 23.29 36.66 -30.12
N PRO A 9 24.15 36.24 -31.07
CA PRO A 9 23.73 35.80 -32.39
C PRO A 9 23.11 34.40 -32.37
N VAL A 10 22.01 34.29 -33.10
CA VAL A 10 21.34 33.07 -33.53
C VAL A 10 22.26 32.37 -34.54
N ILE A 11 22.67 31.14 -34.25
CA ILE A 11 23.38 30.28 -35.21
C ILE A 11 22.52 29.05 -35.48
N ASP A 12 22.02 29.03 -36.71
CA ASP A 12 21.47 27.91 -37.46
C ASP A 12 22.32 26.63 -37.31
N TRP A 13 21.69 25.55 -36.85
CA TRP A 13 22.02 24.19 -37.26
C TRP A 13 20.72 23.40 -37.39
N LEU A 14 20.05 23.64 -38.51
CA LEU A 14 18.99 22.81 -39.05
C LEU A 14 19.62 21.79 -40.03
N LEU A 15 19.08 20.56 -39.99
CA LEU A 15 19.14 19.52 -41.04
C LEU A 15 20.40 18.65 -41.12
N SER A 16 20.34 17.45 -40.51
CA SER A 16 20.50 16.16 -41.21
C SER A 16 20.57 15.00 -40.21
N GLY A 17 19.62 14.08 -40.27
CA GLY A 17 19.69 12.83 -39.49
C GLY A 17 18.36 12.14 -39.19
N LEU A 18 17.43 12.13 -40.16
CA LEU A 18 16.21 11.31 -40.11
C LEU A 18 16.60 9.83 -40.33
N ALA A 19 17.09 9.17 -39.28
CA ALA A 19 17.27 7.72 -39.26
C ALA A 19 16.09 7.09 -38.50
N ALA A 20 15.21 6.45 -39.26
CA ALA A 20 14.12 5.63 -38.78
C ALA A 20 14.65 4.52 -37.87
N LEU A 21 14.46 4.66 -36.55
CA LEU A 21 14.58 3.56 -35.61
C LEU A 21 13.18 3.19 -35.12
N SER A 22 12.44 2.56 -36.03
CA SER A 22 11.28 1.73 -35.71
C SER A 22 11.79 0.46 -35.04
N CYS A 23 11.91 0.48 -33.71
CA CYS A 23 12.00 -0.75 -32.92
C CYS A 23 10.76 -0.82 -32.04
N ALA A 24 9.80 -1.61 -32.51
CA ALA A 24 8.94 -2.46 -31.72
C ALA A 24 8.67 -1.98 -30.29
N SER A 25 7.67 -1.10 -30.14
CA SER A 25 6.86 -1.16 -28.93
C SER A 25 6.01 -2.42 -29.05
N CYS A 26 6.65 -3.57 -28.76
CA CYS A 26 5.95 -4.78 -28.37
C CYS A 26 5.14 -4.39 -27.13
N GLY A 27 3.88 -4.05 -27.35
CA GLY A 27 2.88 -3.97 -26.29
C GLY A 27 2.79 -5.36 -25.69
N SER A 28 3.54 -5.59 -24.62
CA SER A 28 3.38 -6.74 -23.77
C SER A 28 1.94 -6.75 -23.27
N ASP A 29 1.26 -7.87 -23.54
CA ASP A 29 -0.05 -8.26 -23.01
C ASP A 29 0.02 -8.38 -21.48
N HIS A 30 0.24 -7.29 -20.75
CA HIS A 30 0.18 -7.22 -19.28
C HIS A 30 -1.26 -7.27 -18.74
N ARG A 31 -2.25 -7.55 -19.59
CA ARG A 31 -3.67 -7.53 -19.19
C ARG A 31 -4.09 -8.80 -18.43
N ALA A 32 -3.31 -9.88 -18.52
CA ALA A 32 -3.68 -11.20 -18.02
C ALA A 32 -3.01 -11.62 -16.69
N GLU A 33 -1.94 -10.97 -16.25
CA GLU A 33 -1.30 -11.24 -14.94
C GLU A 33 -1.57 -10.09 -13.96
N ARG A 34 -2.84 -9.72 -13.79
CA ARG A 34 -3.28 -8.80 -12.72
C ARG A 34 -3.26 -9.45 -11.32
N GLY A 35 -2.35 -10.39 -11.08
CA GLY A 35 -1.86 -10.62 -9.73
C GLY A 35 -1.11 -9.37 -9.31
N ARG A 36 -1.34 -8.86 -8.10
CA ARG A 36 -0.66 -7.68 -7.55
C ARG A 36 0.85 -7.85 -7.68
N GLU A 37 1.43 -7.37 -8.78
CA GLU A 37 2.85 -7.53 -8.99
C GLU A 37 3.54 -6.53 -8.08
N LEU A 38 4.11 -7.07 -7.02
CA LEU A 38 4.83 -6.30 -6.03
C LEU A 38 6.07 -5.67 -6.68
N PRO A 39 6.44 -4.45 -6.28
CA PRO A 39 7.74 -3.93 -6.62
C PRO A 39 8.82 -4.82 -5.98
N GLU A 40 9.98 -4.93 -6.63
CA GLU A 40 11.16 -5.58 -6.03
C GLU A 40 11.52 -4.89 -4.70
N PRO A 41 12.09 -5.60 -3.70
CA PRO A 41 12.35 -5.04 -2.37
C PRO A 41 13.13 -3.72 -2.42
N GLU A 42 14.18 -3.66 -3.23
CA GLU A 42 14.97 -2.43 -3.37
C GLU A 42 14.22 -1.31 -4.08
N ALA A 43 13.37 -1.64 -5.07
CA ALA A 43 12.55 -0.65 -5.75
C ALA A 43 11.51 -0.05 -4.81
N ALA A 44 10.91 -0.89 -3.96
CA ALA A 44 9.97 -0.47 -2.93
C ALA A 44 10.62 0.46 -1.89
N LEU A 45 11.81 0.09 -1.40
CA LEU A 45 12.59 0.92 -0.48
C LEU A 45 12.92 2.29 -1.10
N ARG A 46 13.41 2.31 -2.35
CA ARG A 46 13.71 3.55 -3.07
C ARG A 46 12.45 4.41 -3.28
N ALA A 47 11.29 3.80 -3.50
CA ALA A 47 10.04 4.53 -3.62
C ALA A 47 9.67 5.24 -2.30
N VAL A 48 9.78 4.55 -1.16
CA VAL A 48 9.56 5.16 0.17
C VAL A 48 10.56 6.29 0.42
N GLU A 49 11.84 6.07 0.16
CA GLU A 49 12.87 7.11 0.33
C GLU A 49 12.60 8.33 -0.55
N SER A 50 12.25 8.12 -1.83
CA SER A 50 11.94 9.20 -2.78
C SER A 50 10.70 9.98 -2.36
N ALA A 51 9.67 9.29 -1.87
CA ALA A 51 8.45 9.92 -1.38
C ALA A 51 8.72 10.79 -0.14
N LEU A 52 9.42 10.24 0.86
CA LEU A 52 9.77 10.97 2.09
C LEU A 52 10.73 12.13 1.82
N ARG A 53 11.71 11.97 0.93
CA ARG A 53 12.60 13.06 0.51
C ARG A 53 11.84 14.18 -0.19
N SER A 54 10.91 13.85 -1.08
CA SER A 54 10.06 14.83 -1.75
C SER A 54 9.20 15.62 -0.75
N TRP A 55 8.67 14.98 0.28
CA TRP A 55 7.93 15.65 1.35
C TRP A 55 8.83 16.51 2.26
N GLN A 56 10.04 16.05 2.56
CA GLN A 56 11.03 16.84 3.32
C GLN A 56 11.43 18.12 2.56
N ASP A 57 11.61 18.02 1.24
CA ASP A 57 11.98 19.13 0.37
C ASP A 57 10.81 20.11 0.16
N ASP A 58 9.60 19.59 -0.01
CA ASP A 58 8.38 20.38 -0.21
C ASP A 58 7.23 19.90 0.70
N PRO A 59 6.88 20.66 1.76
CA PRO A 59 5.75 20.33 2.62
C PRO A 59 4.39 20.50 1.93
N GLN A 60 4.36 21.07 0.72
CA GLN A 60 3.18 21.20 -0.13
C GLN A 60 3.15 20.18 -1.26
N VAL A 61 3.95 19.10 -1.19
CA VAL A 61 3.90 18.03 -2.19
C VAL A 61 2.44 17.62 -2.42
N GLU A 62 2.02 17.61 -3.69
CA GLU A 62 0.62 17.31 -4.04
C GLU A 62 0.23 15.93 -3.50
N ARG A 63 -0.57 15.93 -2.43
CA ARG A 63 -1.01 14.73 -1.70
C ARG A 63 -1.94 13.83 -2.50
N THR A 64 -2.52 14.38 -3.57
CA THR A 64 -3.36 13.70 -4.55
C THR A 64 -3.07 14.31 -5.92
N THR A 65 -1.96 13.92 -6.54
CA THR A 65 -1.66 14.41 -7.89
C THR A 65 -2.60 13.75 -8.90
N THR A 66 -3.15 14.55 -9.81
CA THR A 66 -3.96 14.06 -10.93
C THR A 66 -3.09 13.54 -12.08
N THR A 67 -1.79 13.84 -12.04
CA THR A 67 -0.81 13.40 -13.04
C THR A 67 -0.07 12.17 -12.53
N THR A 68 -0.19 11.05 -13.24
CA THR A 68 0.55 9.83 -12.89
C THR A 68 2.05 10.08 -12.89
N ARG A 69 2.72 9.79 -11.76
CA ARG A 69 4.18 9.81 -11.60
C ARG A 69 4.67 8.38 -11.34
N PRO A 70 5.96 8.08 -11.57
CA PRO A 70 6.51 6.76 -11.27
C PRO A 70 6.33 6.33 -9.81
N VAL A 71 6.37 7.30 -8.88
CA VAL A 71 6.05 7.10 -7.47
C VAL A 71 4.86 7.97 -7.11
N MET A 72 3.80 7.33 -6.63
CA MET A 72 2.58 7.97 -6.14
C MET A 72 2.60 7.92 -4.62
N PHE A 73 2.78 9.07 -3.97
CA PHE A 73 2.80 9.19 -2.52
C PHE A 73 1.45 9.68 -2.01
N VAL A 74 0.87 8.95 -1.05
CA VAL A 74 -0.43 9.28 -0.45
C VAL A 74 -0.29 9.43 1.05
N GLU A 75 -0.44 10.68 1.50
CA GLU A 75 -0.47 11.11 2.89
C GLU A 75 -1.56 12.18 3.03
N GLN A 76 -2.72 11.85 3.60
CA GLN A 76 -3.85 12.79 3.72
C GLN A 76 -4.09 13.25 5.17
N GLN A 77 -3.64 12.49 6.17
CA GLN A 77 -3.87 12.81 7.59
C GLN A 77 -2.92 13.86 8.16
N GLN A 78 -1.99 14.39 7.37
CA GLN A 78 -1.03 15.38 7.86
C GLN A 78 -1.70 16.72 8.18
N PRO A 79 -1.47 17.32 9.36
CA PRO A 79 -1.93 18.67 9.67
C PRO A 79 -1.39 19.70 8.66
N PRO A 80 -2.19 20.73 8.31
CA PRO A 80 -1.71 21.83 7.47
C PRO A 80 -0.47 22.51 8.08
N GLY A 81 0.56 22.72 7.25
CA GLY A 81 1.78 23.41 7.67
C GLY A 81 2.81 22.55 8.41
N GLN A 82 2.47 21.31 8.78
CA GLN A 82 3.44 20.37 9.33
C GLN A 82 4.56 20.10 8.31
N ARG A 83 5.81 20.02 8.77
CA ARG A 83 6.97 19.76 7.91
C ARG A 83 7.72 18.53 8.38
N LEU A 84 8.21 17.72 7.44
CA LEU A 84 9.15 16.65 7.74
C LEU A 84 10.57 17.24 7.84
N LEU A 85 11.18 17.17 9.02
CA LEU A 85 12.55 17.64 9.25
C LEU A 85 13.59 16.58 8.89
N ARG A 86 13.33 15.33 9.26
CA ARG A 86 14.21 14.18 9.06
C ARG A 86 13.40 12.90 9.02
N PHE A 87 13.89 11.91 8.29
CA PHE A 87 13.38 10.54 8.37
C PHE A 87 14.52 9.54 8.44
N ASP A 88 14.25 8.39 9.07
CA ASP A 88 15.12 7.22 9.06
C ASP A 88 14.24 5.98 8.79
N ILE A 89 14.48 5.28 7.67
CA ILE A 89 13.77 4.02 7.36
C ILE A 89 14.36 2.92 8.23
N LEU A 90 13.53 2.37 9.12
CA LEU A 90 13.94 1.37 10.11
C LEU A 90 14.06 -0.03 9.51
N GLY A 91 13.32 -0.30 8.43
CA GLY A 91 13.39 -1.56 7.69
C GLY A 91 12.04 -1.97 7.10
N GLU A 92 12.08 -3.05 6.33
CA GLU A 92 10.91 -3.76 5.84
C GLU A 92 10.37 -4.71 6.92
N THR A 93 9.04 -4.77 7.11
CA THR A 93 8.42 -5.87 7.84
C THR A 93 8.07 -6.99 6.86
N PRO A 94 8.66 -8.19 7.02
CA PRO A 94 8.35 -9.33 6.16
C PRO A 94 6.97 -9.93 6.47
N GLY A 95 6.44 -10.74 5.55
CA GLY A 95 5.23 -11.54 5.74
C GLY A 95 3.96 -10.95 5.13
N TYR A 96 4.04 -9.77 4.52
CA TYR A 96 2.92 -9.07 3.89
C TYR A 96 2.88 -9.26 2.37
N GLU A 97 3.90 -9.89 1.78
CA GLU A 97 4.01 -10.08 0.34
C GLU A 97 2.87 -10.94 -0.20
N GLY A 98 2.40 -11.92 0.59
CA GLY A 98 1.22 -12.73 0.26
C GLY A 98 -0.08 -11.93 0.22
N GLU A 99 -0.13 -10.79 0.90
CA GLU A 99 -1.27 -9.86 0.87
C GLU A 99 -1.16 -8.87 -0.31
N GLY A 100 -0.06 -8.91 -1.06
CA GLY A 100 0.15 -8.09 -2.26
C GLY A 100 0.55 -6.65 -1.96
N TYR A 101 1.18 -6.40 -0.80
CA TYR A 101 1.94 -5.17 -0.54
C TYR A 101 3.22 -5.48 0.26
N ARG A 102 4.20 -4.57 0.22
CA ARG A 102 5.35 -4.54 1.13
C ARG A 102 5.10 -3.52 2.22
N ARG A 103 5.69 -3.73 3.40
CA ARG A 103 5.50 -2.84 4.56
C ARG A 103 6.82 -2.31 5.07
N PHE A 104 6.96 -1.00 5.19
CA PHE A 104 8.17 -0.35 5.72
C PHE A 104 7.84 0.44 6.99
N LEU A 105 8.75 0.41 7.96
CA LEU A 105 8.71 1.28 9.14
C LEU A 105 9.67 2.43 8.93
N ALA A 106 9.24 3.65 9.24
CA ALA A 106 10.08 4.84 9.22
C ALA A 106 9.88 5.67 10.48
N ARG A 107 10.98 6.16 11.04
CA ARG A 107 10.95 7.20 12.07
C ARG A 107 10.94 8.55 11.37
N LEU A 108 10.02 9.42 11.75
CA LEU A 108 9.86 10.77 11.21
C LEU A 108 10.08 11.78 12.33
N SER A 109 10.93 12.78 12.10
CA SER A 109 11.02 13.97 12.93
C SER A 109 10.23 15.08 12.25
N LEU A 110 9.20 15.56 12.90
CA LEU A 110 8.27 16.56 12.36
C LEU A 110 8.47 17.91 13.05
N ALA A 111 8.13 18.99 12.36
CA ALA A 111 8.02 20.33 12.92
C ALA A 111 6.60 20.86 12.80
N GLU A 112 6.21 21.73 13.74
CA GLU A 112 4.90 22.37 13.83
C GLU A 112 3.73 21.40 14.08
N PRO A 113 3.65 20.73 15.26
CA PRO A 113 4.57 20.81 16.40
C PRO A 113 5.79 19.89 16.24
N ASP A 114 6.82 20.14 17.04
CA ASP A 114 8.00 19.29 17.10
C ASP A 114 7.61 17.92 17.70
N ASP A 115 7.74 16.87 16.89
CA ASP A 115 7.37 15.51 17.28
C ASP A 115 8.28 14.47 16.60
N SER A 116 8.32 13.27 17.19
CA SER A 116 9.00 12.10 16.62
C SER A 116 8.05 10.92 16.59
N VAL A 117 7.56 10.60 15.39
CA VAL A 117 6.61 9.51 15.18
C VAL A 117 7.26 8.34 14.45
N VAL A 118 6.81 7.12 14.74
CA VAL A 118 7.12 5.95 13.91
C VAL A 118 5.90 5.67 13.05
N ALA A 119 6.05 5.86 11.75
CA ALA A 119 5.01 5.63 10.76
C ALA A 119 5.26 4.33 10.00
N THR A 120 4.17 3.72 9.54
CA THR A 120 4.20 2.53 8.70
C THR A 120 3.73 2.90 7.30
N TYR A 121 4.44 2.40 6.30
CA TYR A 121 4.16 2.63 4.88
C TYR A 121 3.90 1.32 4.16
N TYR A 122 2.80 1.27 3.39
CA TYR A 122 2.48 0.19 2.47
C TYR A 122 2.89 0.56 1.05
N VAL A 123 3.55 -0.39 0.38
CA VAL A 123 4.07 -0.21 -0.97
C VAL A 123 3.55 -1.30 -1.89
N PHE A 124 2.92 -0.91 -3.00
CA PHE A 124 2.41 -1.86 -3.99
C PHE A 124 2.35 -1.24 -5.39
N GLY A 125 2.20 -2.10 -6.41
CA GLY A 125 2.27 -1.69 -7.81
C GLY A 125 3.71 -1.59 -8.33
N ARG A 126 3.86 -1.77 -9.64
CA ARG A 126 5.15 -1.71 -10.34
C ARG A 126 5.33 -0.46 -11.18
N ASP A 127 4.26 -0.02 -11.83
CA ASP A 127 4.24 1.20 -12.65
C ASP A 127 2.80 1.75 -12.75
N PRO A 128 2.41 2.72 -11.90
CA PRO A 128 3.25 3.39 -10.89
C PRO A 128 3.41 2.56 -9.60
N VAL A 129 4.44 2.88 -8.83
CA VAL A 129 4.62 2.40 -7.45
C VAL A 129 3.85 3.32 -6.50
N TRP A 130 2.97 2.76 -5.70
CA TRP A 130 2.21 3.49 -4.70
C TRP A 130 2.83 3.35 -3.33
N VAL A 131 2.93 4.46 -2.60
CA VAL A 131 3.40 4.53 -1.22
C VAL A 131 2.31 5.18 -0.39
N TYR A 132 1.62 4.39 0.42
CA TYR A 132 0.57 4.83 1.33
C TYR A 132 1.07 4.79 2.76
N ARG A 133 0.73 5.80 3.56
CA ARG A 133 0.80 5.63 5.01
C ARG A 133 -0.31 4.70 5.51
N THR A 134 -0.08 3.96 6.58
CA THR A 134 -1.04 2.98 7.11
C THR A 134 -2.40 3.59 7.41
N GLU A 135 -2.46 4.76 8.04
CA GLU A 135 -3.71 5.42 8.41
C GLU A 135 -4.56 5.77 7.17
N ASP A 136 -3.93 6.23 6.09
CA ASP A 136 -4.63 6.54 4.83
C ASP A 136 -5.07 5.29 4.08
N PHE A 137 -4.24 4.25 4.09
CA PHE A 137 -4.61 2.97 3.50
C PHE A 137 -5.81 2.35 4.22
N GLU A 138 -5.79 2.32 5.56
CA GLU A 138 -6.89 1.82 6.37
C GLU A 138 -8.16 2.62 6.13
N MET A 139 -8.08 3.95 6.09
CA MET A 139 -9.22 4.82 5.78
C MET A 139 -9.86 4.44 4.44
N ILE A 140 -9.07 4.31 3.37
CA ILE A 140 -9.57 3.97 2.03
C ILE A 140 -10.20 2.58 2.01
N MET A 141 -9.57 1.60 2.67
CA MET A 141 -10.08 0.23 2.75
C MET A 141 -11.41 0.13 3.52
N HIS A 142 -11.60 0.96 4.55
CA HIS A 142 -12.86 0.98 5.32
C HIS A 142 -13.98 1.78 4.61
N MET A 143 -13.64 2.80 3.84
CA MET A 143 -14.64 3.57 3.10
C MET A 143 -15.38 2.71 2.06
N ASP A 144 -14.67 1.81 1.37
CA ASP A 144 -15.26 0.94 0.34
C ASP A 144 -16.35 0.00 0.93
N ALA A 145 -16.10 -0.55 2.12
CA ALA A 145 -17.06 -1.41 2.80
C ALA A 145 -18.36 -0.67 3.20
N SER A 146 -18.27 0.63 3.50
CA SER A 146 -19.42 1.43 3.93
C SER A 146 -20.32 1.92 2.78
N MET A 147 -19.81 1.91 1.55
CA MET A 147 -20.52 2.38 0.34
C MET A 147 -21.22 1.24 -0.42
N MET A 148 -21.05 -0.01 0.00
CA MET A 148 -21.86 -1.10 -0.53
C MET A 148 -23.27 -1.02 0.06
N PRO A 149 -24.35 -1.02 -0.76
CA PRO A 149 -25.70 -1.08 -0.24
C PRO A 149 -25.82 -2.34 0.62
N ALA A 150 -26.48 -2.22 1.78
CA ALA A 150 -26.77 -3.38 2.60
C ALA A 150 -27.38 -4.46 1.70
N PRO A 151 -26.93 -5.73 1.81
CA PRO A 151 -27.54 -6.81 1.05
C PRO A 151 -29.05 -6.72 1.28
N PRO A 152 -29.88 -6.83 0.22
CA PRO A 152 -31.32 -6.75 0.38
C PRO A 152 -31.71 -7.72 1.50
N PRO A 153 -32.63 -7.32 2.41
CA PRO A 153 -33.04 -8.18 3.50
C PRO A 153 -33.39 -9.53 2.89
N VAL A 154 -32.63 -10.56 3.31
CA VAL A 154 -32.92 -11.93 2.90
C VAL A 154 -34.38 -12.13 3.25
N PRO A 155 -35.27 -12.50 2.29
CA PRO A 155 -36.67 -12.73 2.61
C PRO A 155 -36.69 -13.64 3.81
N GLU A 156 -37.18 -13.10 4.93
CA GLU A 156 -37.27 -13.79 6.19
C GLU A 156 -37.98 -15.09 5.86
N ALA A 157 -37.21 -16.19 5.84
CA ALA A 157 -37.71 -17.47 5.38
C ALA A 157 -38.99 -17.68 6.16
N SER A 158 -40.11 -17.76 5.44
CA SER A 158 -41.42 -17.91 6.06
C SER A 158 -41.29 -18.99 7.13
N PRO A 159 -41.83 -18.77 8.34
CA PRO A 159 -41.68 -19.71 9.45
C PRO A 159 -41.88 -21.12 8.89
N PRO A 160 -40.96 -22.06 9.15
CA PRO A 160 -41.09 -23.40 8.57
C PRO A 160 -42.51 -23.87 8.86
N GLU A 161 -43.26 -24.19 7.81
CA GLU A 161 -44.61 -24.72 7.98
C GLU A 161 -44.52 -25.84 9.01
N PRO A 162 -45.46 -25.88 9.98
CA PRO A 162 -45.45 -26.90 11.02
C PRO A 162 -45.50 -28.26 10.33
N ASN A 163 -44.35 -28.90 10.27
CA ASN A 163 -44.21 -30.20 9.66
C ASN A 163 -44.86 -31.18 10.64
N ASP A 164 -46.10 -31.56 10.36
CA ASP A 164 -46.89 -32.60 11.04
C ASP A 164 -46.27 -34.00 10.81
N ASN A 165 -44.95 -34.13 10.96
CA ASN A 165 -44.26 -35.40 11.08
C ASN A 165 -44.24 -35.81 12.56
N LYS A 166 -45.40 -36.29 12.99
CA LYS A 166 -45.51 -37.25 14.08
C LYS A 166 -44.99 -38.59 13.55
N GLU A 167 -44.16 -39.27 14.35
CA GLU A 167 -43.43 -40.54 14.07
C GLU A 167 -42.07 -40.32 13.35
N ALA A 168 -40.91 -40.70 13.87
CA ALA A 168 -40.60 -41.66 14.93
C ALA A 168 -39.38 -41.20 15.75
N GLU A 169 -39.62 -41.04 17.05
CA GLU A 169 -38.66 -41.27 18.11
C GLU A 169 -38.19 -42.73 18.04
N SER A 170 -36.88 -42.96 17.85
CA SER A 170 -36.11 -44.09 18.41
C SER A 170 -34.90 -44.44 17.53
N ALA A 171 -33.72 -43.93 17.91
CA ALA A 171 -32.43 -44.65 17.90
C ALA A 171 -31.30 -43.59 18.01
N SER A 172 -30.81 -43.26 19.20
CA SER A 172 -29.78 -44.05 19.90
C SER A 172 -28.41 -43.95 19.23
N ARG A 173 -27.52 -43.14 19.83
CA ARG A 173 -26.15 -43.48 20.29
C ARG A 173 -25.28 -42.21 20.35
N ASP A 174 -25.02 -41.71 21.56
CA ASP A 174 -23.83 -42.06 22.35
C ASP A 174 -22.53 -41.80 21.58
N LEU A 175 -22.05 -40.56 21.67
CA LEU A 175 -20.65 -40.23 21.40
C LEU A 175 -19.93 -39.98 22.74
N PRO A 176 -18.80 -40.65 23.00
CA PRO A 176 -18.07 -40.52 24.26
C PRO A 176 -17.35 -39.16 24.39
N PRO A 177 -17.05 -38.72 25.62
CA PRO A 177 -16.24 -37.53 25.86
C PRO A 177 -14.79 -37.77 25.43
N THR A 178 -14.23 -36.82 24.68
CA THR A 178 -12.81 -36.81 24.30
C THR A 178 -11.94 -36.61 25.54
N PRO A 179 -10.89 -37.43 25.76
CA PRO A 179 -10.02 -37.31 26.92
C PRO A 179 -9.12 -36.08 26.85
N GLU A 180 -9.23 -35.29 27.91
CA GLU A 180 -8.30 -34.28 28.38
C GLU A 180 -6.98 -34.95 28.81
N GLY A 181 -5.85 -34.50 28.27
CA GLY A 181 -4.54 -34.88 28.79
C GLY A 181 -3.38 -34.76 27.79
N ALA A 182 -2.55 -33.72 27.94
CA ALA A 182 -1.19 -33.89 28.47
C ALA A 182 -0.39 -32.56 28.44
N PRO A 183 0.20 -32.13 29.56
CA PRO A 183 1.25 -31.12 29.61
C PRO A 183 2.62 -31.74 29.25
N GLY A 184 3.25 -31.24 28.20
CA GLY A 184 4.56 -31.69 27.71
C GLY A 184 5.70 -30.74 28.05
N THR A 185 6.46 -31.11 29.10
CA THR A 185 7.93 -31.10 29.19
C THR A 185 8.70 -29.77 29.19
N ILE A 186 9.21 -29.47 30.39
CA ILE A 186 10.36 -28.63 30.70
C ILE A 186 11.66 -29.39 30.37
N GLY A 187 12.59 -28.76 29.63
CA GLY A 187 14.04 -29.01 29.65
C GLY A 187 14.71 -27.66 29.37
N GLN A 188 15.48 -27.02 30.25
CA GLN A 188 16.70 -27.40 30.98
C GLN A 188 17.89 -27.74 30.06
N GLU A 189 19.03 -27.12 30.40
CA GLU A 189 20.40 -27.16 29.82
C GLU A 189 20.74 -25.88 29.02
N GLY A 190 21.59 -24.95 29.46
CA GLY A 190 22.72 -25.05 30.38
C GLY A 190 24.00 -25.27 29.58
N SER A 191 24.75 -24.21 29.28
CA SER A 191 26.20 -24.31 29.05
C SER A 191 26.93 -22.97 29.22
N PRO A 192 28.18 -23.02 29.71
CA PRO A 192 28.96 -21.91 30.25
C PRO A 192 29.57 -20.98 29.20
#